data_AF-E8M4W7-F1
#
_entry.id   AF-E8M4W7-F1
#
_cell.length_a   1.000
_cell.length_b   1.000
_cell.length_c   1.000
_cell.angle_alpha   90.00
_cell.angle_beta   90.00
_cell.angle_gamma   90.00
#
_symmetry.space_group_name_H-M   'P 1'
#
loop_
_entity.id
_entity.type
_entity.pdbx_description
1 polymer ?
#
loop_
_entity_poly.entity_id
_entity_poly.type
_entity_poly.pdbx_seq_one_letter_code
_entity_poly.pdbx_strand_id
1 'polypeptide(L)'
;MRKLLSVSLVALLVGCSTKPSHVGEPVHTKDGDEFSIQQVENGFTVAGHYSEYQFVRSSRDGFAGCTNLINNAAKEYAANNGESVSLPKWEDVTVIDHGRDIITAVMNVNCEYTYEYTNASKSTSKVSDLNSLVDLYERGLLTESEFSKAKSKLLEN
;
A
#
# COMPACT_ATOMS: atom_id res chain seq x y z
N MET A 1 -22.21 43.42 24.98
CA MET A 1 -22.38 41.95 24.82
C MET A 1 -22.35 41.46 23.36
N ARG A 2 -22.78 42.26 22.36
CA ARG A 2 -22.80 41.85 20.94
C ARG A 2 -21.42 41.58 20.28
N LYS A 3 -20.33 42.16 20.80
CA LYS A 3 -18.97 41.99 20.23
C LYS A 3 -18.21 40.75 20.75
N LEU A 4 -18.68 40.10 21.81
CA LEU A 4 -18.05 38.88 22.35
C LEU A 4 -18.46 37.62 21.58
N LEU A 5 -19.64 37.64 20.94
CA LEU A 5 -20.11 36.50 20.14
C LEU A 5 -19.30 36.31 18.84
N SER A 6 -18.80 37.39 18.24
CA SER A 6 -18.02 37.29 16.98
C SER A 6 -16.61 36.73 17.16
N VAL A 7 -15.99 36.88 18.33
CA VAL A 7 -14.64 36.35 18.58
C VAL A 7 -14.67 34.83 18.78
N SER A 8 -15.77 34.31 19.35
CA SER A 8 -15.90 32.87 19.62
C SER A 8 -16.11 32.01 18.36
N LEU A 9 -16.59 32.60 17.26
CA LEU A 9 -16.85 31.87 16.01
C LEU A 9 -15.58 31.66 15.15
N VAL A 10 -14.59 32.56 15.27
CA VAL A 10 -13.34 32.48 14.49
C VAL A 10 -12.39 31.42 15.06
N ALA A 11 -12.45 31.16 16.37
CA ALA A 11 -11.60 30.17 17.04
C ALA A 11 -11.96 28.71 16.72
N LEU A 12 -13.16 28.44 16.16
CA LEU A 12 -13.63 27.09 15.83
C LEU A 12 -13.19 26.59 14.44
N LEU A 13 -12.47 27.41 13.66
CA LEU A 13 -12.06 27.08 12.28
C LEU A 13 -10.60 26.61 12.15
N VAL A 14 -9.85 26.48 13.24
CA VAL A 14 -8.53 25.83 13.22
C VAL A 14 -8.69 24.31 13.30
N GLY A 15 -9.32 23.73 12.29
CA GLY A 15 -9.17 22.32 11.98
C GLY A 15 -7.78 22.12 11.38
N CYS A 16 -6.84 21.59 12.17
CA CYS A 16 -5.52 21.26 11.66
C CYS A 16 -5.64 20.13 10.65
N SER A 17 -5.39 20.44 9.37
CA SER A 17 -5.05 19.43 8.37
C SER A 17 -3.82 18.68 8.87
N THR A 18 -3.98 17.39 9.18
CA THR A 18 -2.87 16.51 9.55
C THR A 18 -1.93 16.42 8.36
N LYS A 19 -0.66 16.81 8.58
CA LYS A 19 0.38 16.66 7.56
C LYS A 19 0.46 15.19 7.12
N PRO A 20 0.86 14.92 5.87
CA PRO A 20 1.17 13.56 5.42
C PRO A 20 2.06 12.83 6.44
N SER A 21 1.68 11.60 6.77
CA SER A 21 2.46 10.79 7.70
C SER A 21 3.63 10.18 6.94
N HIS A 22 4.84 10.40 7.44
CA HIS A 22 6.06 9.81 6.88
C HIS A 22 6.86 9.11 7.98
N VAL A 23 7.43 7.96 7.63
CA VAL A 23 8.34 7.17 8.49
C VAL A 23 9.81 7.38 8.09
N GLY A 24 10.07 8.10 7.00
CA GLY A 24 11.40 8.39 6.47
C GLY A 24 11.38 9.55 5.47
N GLU A 25 12.37 9.61 4.59
CA GLU A 25 12.41 10.63 3.51
C GLU A 25 11.27 10.40 2.50
N PRO A 26 10.49 11.45 2.16
CA PRO A 26 9.38 11.33 1.24
C PRO A 26 9.86 11.17 -0.21
N VAL A 27 9.20 10.28 -0.93
CA VAL A 27 9.34 10.05 -2.37
C VAL A 27 8.02 10.41 -3.04
N HIS A 28 8.07 11.28 -4.04
CA HIS A 28 6.90 11.72 -4.78
C HIS A 28 6.71 10.88 -6.05
N THR A 29 5.49 10.42 -6.29
CA THR A 29 5.11 9.78 -7.56
C THR A 29 4.85 10.85 -8.63
N LYS A 30 4.74 10.42 -9.89
CA LYS A 30 4.39 11.33 -11.00
C LYS A 30 2.99 11.92 -10.85
N ASP A 31 2.11 11.20 -10.15
CA ASP A 31 0.70 11.55 -9.99
C ASP A 31 0.47 12.48 -8.78
N GLY A 32 1.54 12.79 -8.03
CA GLY A 32 1.50 13.68 -6.86
C GLY A 32 1.27 12.97 -5.53
N ASP A 33 1.14 11.64 -5.53
CA ASP A 33 1.13 10.84 -4.32
C ASP A 33 2.52 10.77 -3.70
N GLU A 34 2.59 10.44 -2.41
CA GLU A 34 3.85 10.41 -1.67
C GLU A 34 3.96 9.13 -0.85
N PHE A 35 5.17 8.61 -0.70
CA PHE A 35 5.43 7.52 0.25
C PHE A 35 6.81 7.69 0.90
N SER A 36 7.03 6.98 2.00
CA SER A 36 8.33 6.94 2.68
C SER A 36 8.56 5.54 3.24
N ILE A 37 9.83 5.14 3.33
CA ILE A 37 10.22 3.80 3.77
C ILE A 37 11.20 3.90 4.93
N GLN A 38 11.00 3.09 5.95
CA GLN A 38 11.90 2.95 7.09
C GLN A 38 12.22 1.48 7.37
N GLN A 39 13.51 1.14 7.41
CA GLN A 39 13.98 -0.19 7.79
C GLN A 39 13.67 -0.50 9.26
N VAL A 40 13.25 -1.73 9.54
CA VAL A 40 13.07 -2.30 10.88
C VAL A 40 13.76 -3.67 10.96
N GLU A 41 13.85 -4.27 12.14
CA GLU A 41 14.71 -5.44 12.38
C GLU A 41 14.54 -6.60 11.37
N ASN A 42 13.31 -6.93 10.96
CA ASN A 42 13.00 -8.07 10.07
C ASN A 42 12.21 -7.66 8.81
N GLY A 43 12.30 -6.38 8.41
CA GLY A 43 11.42 -5.84 7.39
C GLY A 43 11.54 -4.35 7.23
N PHE A 44 10.47 -3.72 6.77
CA PHE A 44 10.42 -2.27 6.62
C PHE A 44 8.98 -1.77 6.69
N THR A 45 8.82 -0.58 7.21
CA THR A 45 7.53 0.13 7.25
C THR A 45 7.44 1.05 6.05
N VAL A 46 6.30 1.04 5.37
CA VAL A 46 5.96 1.99 4.32
C VAL A 46 4.76 2.82 4.77
N ALA A 47 4.93 4.13 4.77
CA ALA A 47 3.83 5.08 4.97
C ALA A 47 3.55 5.79 3.64
N GLY A 48 2.27 5.90 3.29
CA GLY A 48 1.79 6.48 2.03
C GLY A 48 0.77 7.60 2.26
N HIS A 49 0.82 8.58 1.38
CA HIS A 49 -0.17 9.62 1.19
C HIS A 49 -0.72 9.50 -0.22
N TYR A 50 -1.98 9.10 -0.32
CA TYR A 50 -2.67 8.87 -1.58
C TYR A 50 -3.79 9.87 -1.76
N SER A 51 -3.91 10.42 -2.96
CA SER A 51 -4.98 11.34 -3.32
C SER A 51 -5.68 10.93 -4.61
N GLU A 52 -7.02 11.01 -4.61
CA GLU A 52 -7.80 10.76 -5.82
C GLU A 52 -9.05 11.62 -5.89
N TYR A 53 -9.46 11.94 -7.12
CA TYR A 53 -10.75 12.58 -7.34
C TYR A 53 -11.89 11.55 -7.24
N GLN A 54 -12.84 11.81 -6.35
CA GLN A 54 -14.02 10.96 -6.14
C GLN A 54 -15.32 11.71 -6.47
N PHE A 55 -15.84 11.47 -7.68
CA PHE A 55 -17.19 11.91 -8.05
C PHE A 55 -18.26 11.23 -7.18
N VAL A 56 -18.19 9.90 -7.09
CA VAL A 56 -19.00 9.11 -6.15
C VAL A 56 -18.15 8.84 -4.92
N ARG A 57 -18.66 9.20 -3.75
CA ARG A 57 -17.94 9.03 -2.48
C ARG A 57 -17.77 7.55 -2.16
N SER A 58 -16.53 7.11 -1.98
CA SER A 58 -16.20 5.74 -1.59
C SER A 58 -14.90 5.70 -0.79
N SER A 59 -14.99 5.63 0.55
CA SER A 59 -13.77 5.54 1.37
C SER A 59 -12.95 4.29 1.04
N ARG A 60 -13.63 3.18 0.71
CA ARG A 60 -12.99 1.91 0.36
C ARG A 60 -12.05 2.04 -0.83
N ASP A 61 -12.46 2.79 -1.86
CA ASP A 61 -11.65 2.93 -3.07
C ASP A 61 -10.37 3.73 -2.75
N GLY A 62 -10.47 4.74 -1.88
CA GLY A 62 -9.31 5.48 -1.38
C GLY A 62 -8.37 4.61 -0.53
N PHE A 63 -8.93 3.73 0.31
CA PHE A 63 -8.13 2.80 1.13
C PHE A 63 -7.39 1.77 0.26
N ALA A 64 -8.08 1.23 -0.74
CA ALA A 64 -7.48 0.34 -1.72
C ALA A 64 -6.40 1.06 -2.56
N GLY A 65 -6.65 2.31 -2.96
CA GLY A 65 -5.67 3.14 -3.67
C GLY A 65 -4.40 3.37 -2.84
N CYS A 66 -4.55 3.79 -1.58
CA CYS A 66 -3.41 3.96 -0.68
C CYS A 66 -2.65 2.65 -0.43
N THR A 67 -3.38 1.54 -0.27
CA THR A 67 -2.79 0.20 -0.14
C THR A 67 -1.98 -0.19 -1.38
N ASN A 68 -2.49 0.09 -2.58
CA ASN A 68 -1.77 -0.18 -3.83
C ASN A 68 -0.50 0.66 -3.95
N LEU A 69 -0.54 1.94 -3.54
CA LEU A 69 0.62 2.81 -3.50
C LEU A 69 1.75 2.20 -2.65
N ILE A 70 1.45 1.86 -1.38
CA ILE A 70 2.45 1.31 -0.47
C ILE A 70 2.90 -0.11 -0.86
N ASN A 71 2.00 -0.93 -1.43
CA ASN A 71 2.34 -2.27 -1.93
C ASN A 71 3.29 -2.23 -3.12
N ASN A 72 3.10 -1.29 -4.04
CA ASN A 72 4.00 -1.11 -5.17
C ASN A 72 5.39 -0.65 -4.71
N ALA A 73 5.43 0.34 -3.81
CA ALA A 73 6.67 0.81 -3.20
C ALA A 73 7.39 -0.32 -2.45
N ALA A 74 6.66 -1.11 -1.66
CA ALA A 74 7.21 -2.24 -0.91
C ALA A 74 7.77 -3.33 -1.83
N LYS A 75 7.05 -3.67 -2.90
CA LYS A 75 7.50 -4.67 -3.88
C LYS A 75 8.79 -4.24 -4.57
N GLU A 76 8.86 -2.98 -5.02
CA GLU A 76 10.06 -2.44 -5.66
C GLU A 76 11.23 -2.37 -4.67
N TYR A 77 10.99 -1.89 -3.46
CA TYR A 77 12.01 -1.81 -2.42
C TYR A 77 12.56 -3.18 -2.05
N ALA A 78 11.70 -4.18 -1.84
CA ALA A 78 12.13 -5.55 -1.54
C ALA A 78 12.93 -6.17 -2.71
N ALA A 79 12.46 -6.01 -3.95
CA ALA A 79 13.14 -6.53 -5.13
C ALA A 79 14.53 -5.93 -5.31
N ASN A 80 14.70 -4.63 -5.07
CA ASN A 80 16.00 -3.94 -5.12
C ASN A 80 16.98 -4.44 -4.04
N ASN A 81 16.46 -5.04 -2.97
CA ASN A 81 17.25 -5.66 -1.91
C ASN A 81 17.39 -7.18 -2.07
N GLY A 82 16.91 -7.77 -3.18
CA GLY A 82 16.98 -9.21 -3.42
C GLY A 82 16.03 -10.04 -2.56
N GLU A 83 15.04 -9.41 -1.94
CA GLU A 83 14.04 -10.04 -1.08
C GLU A 83 12.65 -10.03 -1.71
N SER A 84 11.71 -10.71 -1.06
CA SER A 84 10.29 -10.68 -1.41
C SER A 84 9.45 -10.29 -0.20
N VAL A 85 8.21 -9.86 -0.42
CA VAL A 85 7.26 -9.50 0.65
C VAL A 85 5.87 -10.02 0.32
N SER A 86 5.08 -10.27 1.36
CA SER A 86 3.64 -10.49 1.21
C SER A 86 2.93 -9.14 1.13
N LEU A 87 1.96 -9.02 0.21
CA LEU A 87 1.20 -7.79 0.01
C LEU A 87 -0.14 -7.88 0.76
N PRO A 88 -0.38 -7.04 1.78
CA PRO A 88 -1.66 -6.98 2.48
C PRO A 88 -2.80 -6.52 1.58
N LYS A 89 -4.03 -6.86 1.97
CA LYS A 89 -5.22 -6.19 1.45
C LYS A 89 -5.48 -4.91 2.26
N TRP A 90 -6.36 -4.05 1.75
CA TRP A 90 -6.63 -2.77 2.40
C TRP A 90 -7.21 -2.93 3.80
N GLU A 91 -7.89 -4.05 4.08
CA GLU A 91 -8.43 -4.38 5.40
C GLU A 91 -7.32 -4.63 6.45
N ASP A 92 -6.12 -5.02 6.02
CA ASP A 92 -4.99 -5.31 6.89
C ASP A 92 -4.05 -4.10 7.07
N VAL A 93 -4.23 -3.05 6.27
CA VAL A 93 -3.43 -1.83 6.29
C VAL A 93 -3.98 -0.85 7.33
N THR A 94 -3.07 -0.20 8.07
CA THR A 94 -3.47 0.84 9.02
C THR A 94 -3.80 2.13 8.27
N VAL A 95 -5.05 2.55 8.30
CA VAL A 95 -5.47 3.88 7.82
C VAL A 95 -5.30 4.87 8.97
N ILE A 96 -4.31 5.76 8.86
CA ILE A 96 -3.97 6.75 9.89
C ILE A 96 -5.02 7.88 9.89
N ASP A 97 -5.33 8.38 8.69
CA ASP A 97 -6.22 9.50 8.47
C ASP A 97 -6.79 9.41 7.06
N HIS A 98 -8.02 9.89 6.89
CA HIS A 98 -8.64 9.98 5.59
C HIS A 98 -9.69 11.11 5.56
N GLY A 99 -9.75 11.84 4.46
CA GLY A 99 -10.67 12.97 4.33
C GLY A 99 -10.97 13.30 2.89
N ARG A 100 -12.22 13.69 2.62
CA ARG A 100 -12.62 14.18 1.30
C ARG A 100 -12.95 15.66 1.39
N ASP A 101 -12.28 16.46 0.57
CA ASP A 101 -12.64 17.85 0.36
C ASP A 101 -13.99 17.93 -0.38
N ILE A 102 -14.93 18.69 0.16
CA ILE A 102 -16.29 18.77 -0.38
C ILE A 102 -16.31 19.57 -1.70
N ILE A 103 -15.43 20.55 -1.86
CA ILE A 103 -15.39 21.48 -3.00
C ILE A 103 -14.68 20.83 -4.18
N THR A 104 -13.48 20.28 -3.95
CA THR A 104 -12.66 19.68 -5.02
C THR A 104 -13.04 18.22 -5.29
N ALA A 105 -13.81 17.60 -4.38
CA ALA A 105 -14.13 16.18 -4.40
C ALA A 105 -12.91 15.26 -4.32
N VAL A 106 -11.75 15.79 -3.92
CA VAL A 106 -10.52 15.02 -3.72
C VAL A 106 -10.57 14.32 -2.37
N MET A 107 -10.38 13.00 -2.40
CA MET A 107 -10.17 12.15 -1.24
C MET A 107 -8.66 12.02 -1.00
N ASN A 108 -8.21 12.26 0.23
CA ASN A 108 -6.85 12.01 0.68
C ASN A 108 -6.87 10.88 1.71
N VAL A 109 -5.88 10.00 1.66
CA VAL A 109 -5.71 8.87 2.58
C VAL A 109 -4.25 8.80 3.00
N ASN A 110 -4.03 8.77 4.31
CA ASN A 110 -2.76 8.42 4.93
C ASN A 110 -2.84 6.98 5.41
N CYS A 111 -1.95 6.12 4.94
CA CYS A 111 -1.91 4.72 5.34
C CYS A 111 -0.49 4.26 5.66
N GLU A 112 -0.37 3.20 6.46
CA GLU A 112 0.91 2.63 6.86
C GLU A 112 0.80 1.10 7.01
N TYR A 113 1.86 0.41 6.64
CA TYR A 113 2.01 -1.02 6.90
C TYR A 113 3.49 -1.41 7.07
N THR A 114 3.75 -2.35 7.99
CA THR A 114 5.07 -2.97 8.16
C THR A 114 5.12 -4.28 7.40
N TYR A 115 5.97 -4.33 6.38
CA TYR A 115 6.22 -5.50 5.57
C TYR A 115 7.34 -6.33 6.18
N GLU A 116 7.10 -7.62 6.32
CA GLU A 116 8.13 -8.59 6.68
C GLU A 116 8.76 -9.15 5.41
N TYR A 117 10.09 -9.27 5.39
CA TYR A 117 10.78 -9.96 4.31
C TYR A 117 10.42 -11.44 4.34
N THR A 118 9.89 -11.94 3.24
CA THR A 118 9.80 -13.37 2.99
C THR A 118 11.09 -13.81 2.34
N ASN A 119 11.93 -14.55 3.07
CA ASN A 119 13.20 -15.07 2.56
C ASN A 119 13.05 -15.58 1.12
N ALA A 120 13.69 -14.92 0.15
CA ALA A 120 13.78 -15.39 -1.23
C ALA A 120 14.75 -16.60 -1.37
N SER A 121 15.06 -17.28 -0.27
CA SER A 121 15.89 -18.48 -0.19
C SER A 121 15.06 -19.62 0.40
N LYS A 122 14.73 -20.62 -0.44
CA LYS A 122 13.89 -21.81 -0.20
C LYS A 122 12.37 -21.62 -0.23
N SER A 123 11.82 -21.14 -1.34
CA SER A 123 10.59 -21.77 -1.83
C SER A 123 10.94 -23.00 -2.67
N THR A 124 11.34 -24.09 -2.01
CA THR A 124 10.92 -25.41 -2.49
C THR A 124 9.47 -25.59 -2.03
N SER A 125 8.55 -24.73 -2.48
CA SER A 125 7.13 -25.07 -2.39
C SER A 125 6.96 -26.31 -3.25
N LYS A 126 6.71 -27.45 -2.60
CA LYS A 126 6.16 -28.62 -3.31
C LYS A 126 4.85 -28.15 -3.91
N VAL A 127 4.87 -27.82 -5.20
CA VAL A 127 3.66 -27.53 -5.95
C VAL A 127 2.86 -28.84 -5.95
N SER A 128 1.73 -28.85 -5.23
CA SER A 128 0.89 -30.04 -5.06
C SER A 128 -0.28 -30.08 -6.02
N ASP A 129 -0.62 -28.96 -6.66
CA ASP A 129 -1.75 -28.82 -7.57
C ASP A 129 -1.52 -27.75 -8.65
N LEU A 130 -2.40 -27.73 -9.66
CA LEU A 130 -2.27 -26.83 -10.80
C LEU A 130 -2.61 -25.36 -10.45
N ASN A 131 -3.48 -25.13 -9.47
CA ASN A 131 -3.91 -23.78 -9.08
C ASN A 131 -2.78 -23.01 -8.38
N SER A 132 -2.07 -23.68 -7.47
CA SER A 132 -0.86 -23.14 -6.83
C SER A 132 0.25 -22.88 -7.85
N LEU A 133 0.38 -23.73 -8.88
CA LEU A 133 1.36 -23.51 -9.95
C LEU A 133 1.07 -22.24 -10.78
N VAL A 134 -0.21 -22.01 -11.10
CA VAL A 134 -0.66 -20.83 -11.86
C VAL A 134 -0.47 -19.56 -11.05
N ASP A 135 -0.83 -19.54 -9.76
CA ASP A 135 -0.61 -18.40 -8.86
C ASP A 135 0.87 -17.97 -8.85
N LEU A 136 1.79 -18.93 -8.72
CA LEU A 136 3.23 -18.65 -8.71
C LEU A 136 3.72 -18.06 -10.05
N TYR A 137 3.17 -18.51 -11.18
CA TYR A 137 3.51 -17.97 -12.50
C TYR A 137 2.95 -16.57 -12.71
N GLU A 138 1.69 -16.33 -12.35
CA GLU A 138 1.06 -15.00 -12.44
C GLU A 138 1.75 -13.97 -11.54
N ARG A 139 2.30 -14.41 -10.40
CA ARG A 139 3.10 -13.58 -9.49
C ARG A 139 4.53 -13.34 -9.97
N GLY A 140 4.94 -13.92 -11.10
CA GLY A 140 6.28 -13.79 -11.68
C GLY A 140 7.37 -14.52 -10.89
N LEU A 141 6.98 -15.47 -10.02
CA LEU A 141 7.90 -16.25 -9.18
C LEU A 141 8.46 -17.48 -9.92
N LEU A 142 7.93 -17.79 -11.10
CA LEU A 142 8.41 -18.84 -11.98
C LEU A 142 8.68 -18.27 -13.36
N THR A 143 9.80 -18.69 -13.96
CA THR A 143 10.00 -18.49 -15.39
C THR A 143 9.06 -19.40 -16.19
N GLU A 144 8.81 -19.04 -17.46
CA GLU A 144 8.03 -19.87 -18.39
C GLU A 144 8.59 -21.31 -18.49
N SER A 145 9.93 -21.45 -18.42
CA SER A 145 10.61 -22.74 -18.44
C SER A 145 10.32 -23.59 -17.19
N GLU A 146 10.26 -22.96 -16.02
CA GLU A 146 9.99 -23.62 -14.74
C GLU A 146 8.52 -23.99 -14.61
N PHE A 147 7.62 -23.09 -15.02
CA PHE A 147 6.18 -23.34 -15.06
C PHE A 147 5.86 -24.53 -15.98
N SER A 148 6.40 -24.54 -17.20
CA SER A 148 6.18 -25.62 -18.18
C SER A 148 6.64 -26.98 -17.64
N LYS A 149 7.84 -27.03 -17.04
CA LYS A 149 8.41 -28.25 -16.46
C LYS A 149 7.63 -28.76 -15.25
N ALA A 150 7.19 -27.87 -14.37
CA ALA A 150 6.40 -28.24 -13.19
C ALA A 150 4.99 -28.71 -13.58
N LYS A 151 4.36 -28.07 -14.57
CA LYS A 151 3.06 -28.45 -15.12
C LYS A 151 3.08 -29.86 -15.72
N SER A 152 4.12 -30.21 -16.49
CA SER A 152 4.27 -31.56 -17.05
C SER A 152 4.28 -32.64 -15.96
N LYS A 153 5.07 -32.42 -14.89
CA LYS A 153 5.19 -33.37 -13.78
C LYS A 153 3.90 -33.57 -12.97
N LEU A 154 3.05 -32.55 -12.89
CA LEU A 154 1.76 -32.64 -12.20
C LEU A 154 0.68 -33.36 -13.02
N LEU A 155 0.79 -33.32 -14.35
CA LEU A 155 -0.14 -34.00 -15.27
C LEU A 155 0.27 -35.46 -15.56
N GLU A 156 1.50 -35.84 -15.20
CA GLU A 156 2.05 -37.19 -15.35
C GLU A 156 1.77 -38.12 -14.14
N ASN A 157 1.29 -37.58 -13.01
CA ASN A 157 0.85 -38.32 -11.81
C ASN A 157 -0.68 -38.35 -11.72
#